data_AF-A0A646KL61-F1
#
_entry.id   AF-A0A646KL61-F1
#
_cell.length_a   1.000
_cell.length_b   1.000
_cell.length_c   1.000
_cell.angle_alpha   90.00
_cell.angle_beta   90.00
_cell.angle_gamma   90.00
#
_symmetry.space_group_name_H-M   'P 1'
#
loop_
_entity.id
_entity.type
_entity.pdbx_description
1 polymer ?
#
loop_
_entity_poly.entity_id
_entity_poly.type
_entity_poly.pdbx_seq_one_letter_code
_entity_poly.pdbx_strand_id
1 'polypeptide(L)'
;MDGPAPAPGGFDPADPVGYEAAVEAVGGVIAWYSSRILAERRAGATPEVLRELTLQRQACVKDRDRLEDADSQETARLFTLYTARLKELKERGSPAS
;
A
#
# COMPACT_ATOMS: atom_id res chain seq x y z
N MET A 1 29.96 1.07 -31.07
CA MET A 1 30.08 1.25 -29.62
C MET A 1 28.75 0.83 -29.04
N ASP A 2 28.60 -0.48 -28.76
CA ASP A 2 27.43 -1.03 -28.08
C ASP A 2 27.47 -0.55 -26.63
N GLY A 3 26.57 0.36 -26.26
CA GLY A 3 26.40 0.79 -24.87
C GLY A 3 25.63 -0.30 -24.10
N PRO A 4 26.01 -0.63 -22.85
CA PRO A 4 25.35 -1.70 -22.12
C PRO A 4 23.87 -1.34 -21.88
N ALA A 5 23.00 -2.32 -22.12
CA ALA A 5 21.58 -2.23 -21.81
C ALA A 5 21.36 -1.91 -20.32
N PRO A 6 20.43 -1.00 -19.97
CA PRO A 6 20.06 -0.84 -18.57
C PRO A 6 19.42 -2.14 -18.05
N ALA A 7 19.98 -2.67 -16.97
CA ALA A 7 19.44 -3.83 -16.28
C ALA A 7 18.01 -3.56 -15.76
N PRO A 8 17.13 -4.57 -15.69
CA PRO A 8 15.77 -4.39 -15.20
C PRO A 8 15.77 -4.10 -13.69
N GLY A 9 15.40 -2.87 -13.33
CA GLY A 9 14.77 -2.48 -12.07
C GLY A 9 15.18 -3.24 -10.81
N GLY A 10 16.43 -3.04 -10.38
CA GLY A 10 16.78 -3.25 -8.97
C GLY A 10 16.16 -2.14 -8.15
N PHE A 11 15.41 -2.48 -7.10
CA PHE A 11 14.98 -1.50 -6.11
C PHE A 11 16.23 -0.99 -5.37
N ASP A 12 16.80 0.12 -5.84
CA ASP A 12 17.83 0.85 -5.12
C ASP A 12 17.17 1.58 -3.94
N PRO A 13 17.49 1.24 -2.68
CA PRO A 13 16.94 1.95 -1.52
C PRO A 13 17.47 3.39 -1.39
N ALA A 14 18.36 3.82 -2.29
CA ALA A 14 18.93 5.16 -2.41
C ALA A 14 18.31 6.00 -3.54
N ASP A 15 17.41 5.42 -4.34
CA ASP A 15 16.56 6.22 -5.23
C ASP A 15 15.58 6.99 -4.35
N PRO A 16 15.43 8.32 -4.50
CA PRO A 16 14.49 9.08 -3.70
C PRO A 16 13.12 8.48 -3.97
N VAL A 17 12.61 7.72 -2.99
CA VAL A 17 11.35 6.98 -3.10
C VAL A 17 10.36 7.87 -3.83
N GLY A 18 10.09 7.50 -5.08
CA GLY A 18 9.28 8.33 -5.95
C GLY A 18 7.90 8.47 -5.33
N TYR A 19 7.29 9.63 -5.53
CA TYR A 19 5.87 9.84 -5.28
C TYR A 19 5.03 8.65 -5.81
N GLU A 20 5.38 8.12 -6.99
CA GLU A 20 4.76 6.93 -7.58
C GLU A 20 4.89 5.68 -6.69
N ALA A 21 6.09 5.37 -6.18
CA ALA A 21 6.31 4.22 -5.30
C ALA A 21 5.51 4.34 -3.98
N ALA A 22 5.41 5.54 -3.42
CA ALA A 22 4.57 5.79 -2.24
C ALA A 22 3.08 5.59 -2.57
N VAL A 23 2.61 6.11 -3.70
CA VAL A 23 1.23 5.93 -4.19
C VAL A 23 0.92 4.46 -4.42
N GLU A 24 1.86 3.69 -4.99
CA GLU A 24 1.72 2.24 -5.20
C GLU A 24 1.63 1.49 -3.86
N ALA A 25 2.50 1.80 -2.89
CA ALA A 25 2.48 1.17 -1.56
C ALA A 25 1.14 1.41 -0.84
N VAL A 26 0.68 2.67 -0.81
CA VAL A 26 -0.61 3.04 -0.21
C VAL A 26 -1.76 2.40 -0.98
N GLY A 27 -1.71 2.41 -2.32
CA GLY A 27 -2.67 1.78 -3.21
C GLY A 27 -2.82 0.28 -2.95
N GLY A 28 -1.70 -0.43 -2.74
CA GLY A 28 -1.69 -1.84 -2.39
C GLY A 28 -2.41 -2.14 -1.07
N VAL A 29 -2.22 -1.31 -0.04
CA VAL A 29 -2.93 -1.46 1.24
C VAL A 29 -4.43 -1.18 1.08
N ILE A 30 -4.82 -0.15 0.31
CA ILE A 30 -6.22 0.14 0.00
C ILE A 30 -6.88 -1.04 -0.72
N ALA A 31 -6.19 -1.64 -1.70
CA ALA A 31 -6.66 -2.80 -2.42
C ALA A 31 -6.85 -4.01 -1.49
N TRP A 32 -5.89 -4.25 -0.59
CA TRP A 32 -5.99 -5.32 0.41
C TRP A 32 -7.23 -5.14 1.30
N TYR A 33 -7.45 -3.95 1.85
CA TYR A 33 -8.64 -3.69 2.66
C TYR A 33 -9.94 -3.85 1.87
N SER A 34 -9.96 -3.41 0.60
CA SER A 34 -11.13 -3.56 -0.27
C SER A 34 -11.48 -5.04 -0.49
N SER A 35 -10.47 -5.87 -0.76
CA SER A 35 -10.63 -7.32 -0.90
C SER A 35 -11.05 -7.97 0.41
N ARG A 36 -10.47 -7.56 1.55
CA ARG A 36 -10.84 -8.05 2.88
C ARG A 36 -12.30 -7.73 3.20
N ILE A 37 -12.75 -6.48 3.01
CA ILE A 37 -14.14 -6.07 3.22
C ILE A 37 -15.10 -6.93 2.38
N LEU A 38 -14.78 -7.18 1.12
CA LEU A 38 -15.60 -8.02 0.25
C LEU A 38 -15.67 -9.47 0.74
N ALA A 39 -14.54 -10.03 1.18
CA ALA A 39 -14.48 -11.38 1.73
C ALA A 39 -15.29 -11.51 3.03
N GLU A 40 -15.10 -10.60 3.99
CA GLU A 40 -15.83 -10.57 5.26
C GLU A 40 -17.33 -10.37 5.04
N ARG A 41 -17.71 -9.53 4.06
CA ARG A 41 -19.12 -9.34 3.69
C ARG A 41 -19.74 -10.62 3.14
N ARG A 42 -19.00 -11.39 2.33
CA ARG A 42 -19.45 -12.70 1.82
C ARG A 42 -19.52 -13.75 2.92
N ALA A 43 -18.63 -13.67 3.91
CA ALA A 43 -18.62 -14.55 5.07
C ALA A 43 -19.72 -14.23 6.11
N GLY A 44 -20.48 -13.15 5.91
CA GLY A 44 -21.53 -12.74 6.85
C GLY A 44 -21.01 -12.05 8.10
N ALA A 45 -19.86 -11.37 8.01
CA ALA A 45 -19.30 -10.60 9.12
C ALA A 45 -20.28 -9.53 9.63
N THR A 46 -20.15 -9.19 10.91
CA THR A 46 -20.99 -8.17 11.53
C THR A 46 -20.74 -6.79 10.89
N PRO A 47 -21.75 -5.90 10.90
CA PRO A 47 -21.59 -4.55 10.36
C PRO A 47 -20.49 -3.76 11.07
N GLU A 48 -20.17 -4.09 12.33
CA GLU A 48 -19.06 -3.47 13.07
C GLU A 48 -17.70 -3.81 12.47
N VAL A 49 -17.45 -5.08 12.14
CA VAL A 49 -16.22 -5.52 11.46
C VAL A 49 -16.06 -4.84 10.10
N LEU A 50 -17.14 -4.77 9.31
CA LEU A 50 -17.12 -4.09 8.01
C LEU A 50 -16.87 -2.59 8.15
N ARG A 51 -17.46 -1.95 9.17
CA ARG A 51 -17.22 -0.53 9.47
C ARG A 51 -15.77 -0.27 9.85
N GLU A 52 -15.19 -1.09 10.73
CA GLU A 52 -13.79 -0.95 11.14
C GLU A 52 -12.84 -1.05 9.94
N LEU A 53 -13.01 -2.08 9.10
CA LEU A 53 -12.20 -2.25 7.88
C LEU A 53 -12.39 -1.09 6.90
N THR A 54 -13.61 -0.57 6.80
CA THR A 54 -13.90 0.60 5.95
C THR A 54 -13.22 1.87 6.49
N LEU A 55 -13.22 2.09 7.81
CA LEU A 55 -12.53 3.21 8.44
C LEU A 55 -11.02 3.15 8.21
N GLN A 56 -10.42 1.96 8.38
CA GLN A 56 -9.00 1.74 8.09
C GLN A 56 -8.67 2.01 6.62
N ARG A 57 -9.51 1.53 5.69
CA ARG A 57 -9.38 1.83 4.25
C ARG A 57 -9.46 3.34 3.98
N GLN A 58 -10.40 4.04 4.60
CA GLN A 58 -10.57 5.49 4.41
C GLN A 58 -9.38 6.29 4.93
N ALA A 59 -8.76 5.88 6.04
CA ALA A 59 -7.52 6.49 6.51
C ALA A 59 -6.41 6.36 5.45
N CYS A 60 -6.27 5.18 4.83
CA CYS A 60 -5.29 4.98 3.76
C CYS A 60 -5.57 5.84 2.52
N VAL A 61 -6.84 6.04 2.16
CA VAL A 61 -7.21 6.92 1.04
C VAL A 61 -6.83 8.37 1.35
N LYS A 62 -7.03 8.84 2.58
CA LYS A 62 -6.63 10.19 2.99
C LYS A 62 -5.11 10.38 2.97
N ASP A 63 -4.35 9.37 3.39
CA ASP A 63 -2.89 9.43 3.31
C ASP A 63 -2.41 9.42 1.86
N ARG A 64 -3.12 8.75 0.95
CA ARG A 64 -2.84 8.81 -0.49
C ARG A 64 -3.10 10.19 -1.08
N ASP A 65 -4.21 10.81 -0.71
CA ASP A 65 -4.57 12.18 -1.14
C ASP A 65 -3.54 13.20 -0.63
N ARG A 66 -3.09 13.04 0.62
CA ARG A 66 -2.01 13.84 1.19
C ARG A 66 -0.67 13.71 0.46
N LEU A 67 -0.41 12.58 -0.21
CA LEU A 67 0.82 12.42 -0.99
C LEU A 67 0.91 13.44 -2.13
N GLU A 68 -0.22 13.92 -2.66
CA GLU A 68 -0.24 14.88 -3.78
C GLU A 68 0.42 16.22 -3.42
N ASP A 69 0.34 16.61 -2.14
CA ASP A 69 0.93 17.83 -1.59
C ASP A 69 2.15 17.55 -0.68
N ALA A 70 2.52 16.28 -0.51
CA ALA A 70 3.56 15.87 0.42
C ALA A 70 4.97 16.17 -0.11
N ASP A 71 5.81 16.75 0.74
CA ASP A 71 7.24 16.85 0.47
C ASP A 71 7.90 15.47 0.35
N SER A 72 9.11 15.43 -0.22
CA SER A 72 9.89 14.20 -0.41
C SER A 72 10.13 13.44 0.91
N GLN A 73 10.27 14.16 2.03
CA GLN A 73 10.43 13.56 3.35
C GLN A 73 9.16 12.83 3.81
N GLU A 74 7.99 13.42 3.61
CA GLU A 74 6.73 12.80 3.99
C GLU A 74 6.37 11.65 3.06
N THR A 75 6.66 11.80 1.76
CA THR A 75 6.54 10.73 0.77
C THR A 75 7.36 9.50 1.16
N ALA A 76 8.64 9.67 1.53
CA ALA A 76 9.50 8.58 1.96
C ALA A 76 8.98 7.90 3.24
N ARG A 77 8.49 8.68 4.21
CA ARG A 77 7.89 8.16 5.45
C ARG A 77 6.65 7.32 5.17
N LEU A 78 5.73 7.85 4.37
CA LEU A 78 4.50 7.15 4.00
C LEU A 78 4.82 5.87 3.23
N PHE A 79 5.76 5.91 2.29
CA PHE A 79 6.22 4.70 1.62
C PHE A 79 6.75 3.64 2.59
N THR A 80 7.66 3.97 3.50
CA THR A 80 8.19 2.99 4.46
C THR A 80 7.08 2.42 5.33
N LEU A 81 6.19 3.28 5.84
CA LEU A 81 5.06 2.88 6.67
C LEU A 81 4.12 1.92 5.92
N TYR A 82 3.72 2.28 4.70
CA TYR A 82 2.76 1.49 3.92
C TYR A 82 3.37 0.23 3.33
N THR A 83 4.67 0.22 3.02
CA THR A 83 5.38 -0.98 2.59
C THR A 83 5.49 -2.00 3.73
N ALA A 84 5.85 -1.55 4.94
CA ALA A 84 5.87 -2.40 6.13
C ALA A 84 4.46 -2.95 6.42
N ARG A 85 3.45 -2.07 6.44
CA ARG A 85 2.05 -2.46 6.66
C ARG A 85 1.55 -3.44 5.60
N LEU A 86 1.89 -3.24 4.33
CA LEU A 86 1.49 -4.14 3.25
C LEU A 86 2.12 -5.53 3.43
N LYS A 87 3.39 -5.59 3.87
CA LYS A 87 4.05 -6.85 4.20
C LYS A 87 3.33 -7.56 5.35
N GLU A 88 3.08 -6.86 6.46
CA GLU A 88 2.36 -7.40 7.61
C GLU A 88 0.95 -7.88 7.23
N LEU A 89 0.23 -7.13 6.40
CA LEU A 89 -1.11 -7.50 5.94
C LEU A 89 -1.10 -8.73 5.03
N LYS A 90 -0.08 -8.88 4.18
CA LYS A 90 0.12 -10.10 3.39
C LYS A 90 0.48 -11.28 4.28
N GLU A 91 1.31 -11.10 5.30
CA GLU A 91 1.69 -12.16 6.24
C GLU A 91 0.51 -12.60 7.13
N ARG A 92 -0.28 -11.64 7.64
CA ARG A 92 -1.50 -11.89 8.44
C ARG A 92 -2.68 -12.37 7.61
N GLY A 93 -2.62 -12.13 6.31
CA GLY A 93 -3.73 -12.26 5.38
C GLY A 93 -3.40 -13.12 4.17
N SER A 94 -2.41 -14.01 4.23
CA SER A 94 -2.31 -15.12 3.29
C SER A 94 -3.60 -15.93 3.43
N PRO A 95 -4.53 -15.94 2.46
CA PRO A 95 -5.12 -17.22 2.15
C PRO A 95 -3.92 -18.09 1.74
N ALA A 96 -3.57 -19.07 2.57
CA ALA A 96 -2.72 -20.14 2.08
C ALA A 96 -3.34 -20.59 0.74
N SER A 97 -2.56 -20.45 -0.34
CA SER A 97 -2.87 -21.06 -1.63
C SER A 97 -3.09 -22.56 -1.46
#